data_AF-A0A7K9RAT8-F1
#
_entry.id   AF-A0A7K9RAT8-F1
#
_cell.length_a   1.000
_cell.length_b   1.000
_cell.length_c   1.000
_cell.angle_alpha   90.00
_cell.angle_beta   90.00
_cell.angle_gamma   90.00
#
_symmetry.space_group_name_H-M   'P 1'
#
loop_
_entity.id
_entity.type
_entity.pdbx_description
1 polymer ?
#
loop_
_entity_poly.entity_id
_entity_poly.type
_entity_poly.pdbx_seq_one_letter_code
_entity_poly.pdbx_strand_id
1 'polypeptide(L)'
;MQLFSCLMALLLFLLQAVPGLGLPRDTQRCLEHHGYCFHLKSCPEPFAAFGSCYRRRRTCCVDTTSNFHVCQDEGGHCVSPEIRCLQEQEGLCPRRGWKCCSKV
;
A
#
# COMPACT_ATOMS: atom_id res chain seq x y z
N MET A 1 20.17 -40.19 5.41
CA MET A 1 20.24 -38.77 5.83
C MET A 1 20.13 -37.78 4.68
N GLN A 2 20.76 -38.01 3.50
CA GLN A 2 20.66 -37.08 2.37
C GLN A 2 19.27 -36.99 1.73
N LEU A 3 18.52 -38.11 1.64
CA LEU A 3 17.22 -38.14 0.99
C LEU A 3 16.18 -37.21 1.66
N PHE A 4 16.16 -37.20 3.00
CA PHE A 4 15.31 -36.31 3.79
C PHE A 4 15.73 -34.84 3.62
N SER A 5 17.03 -34.55 3.54
CA SER A 5 17.52 -33.19 3.30
C SER A 5 17.07 -32.65 1.94
N CYS A 6 17.12 -33.48 0.89
CA CYS A 6 16.65 -33.09 -0.44
C CYS A 6 15.13 -32.88 -0.47
N LEU A 7 14.37 -33.74 0.23
CA LEU A 7 12.92 -33.62 0.37
C LEU A 7 12.51 -32.32 1.07
N MET A 8 13.22 -31.95 2.14
CA MET A 8 12.98 -30.69 2.86
C MET A 8 13.31 -29.47 2.00
N ALA A 9 14.40 -29.51 1.23
CA ALA A 9 14.76 -28.44 0.30
C ALA A 9 13.69 -28.26 -0.80
N LEU A 10 13.22 -29.35 -1.40
CA LEU A 10 12.13 -29.34 -2.39
C LEU A 10 10.84 -28.77 -1.82
N LEU A 11 10.45 -29.16 -0.60
CA LEU A 11 9.27 -28.62 0.08
C LEU A 11 9.37 -27.11 0.30
N LEU A 12 10.53 -26.61 0.74
CA LEU A 12 10.76 -25.18 0.93
C LEU A 12 10.67 -24.39 -0.38
N PHE A 13 11.20 -24.93 -1.47
CA PHE A 13 11.06 -24.33 -2.80
C PHE A 13 9.61 -24.30 -3.28
N LEU A 14 8.84 -25.37 -3.06
CA LEU A 14 7.42 -25.42 -3.41
C LEU A 14 6.58 -24.44 -2.58
N LEU A 15 6.90 -24.25 -1.30
CA LEU A 15 6.25 -23.25 -0.43
C LEU A 15 6.45 -21.81 -0.92
N GLN A 16 7.59 -21.50 -1.54
CA GLN A 16 7.83 -20.19 -2.16
C GLN A 16 7.07 -20.01 -3.49
N ALA A 17 6.68 -21.12 -4.14
CA ALA A 17 6.05 -21.11 -5.46
C ALA A 17 4.51 -21.07 -5.42
N VAL A 18 3.86 -21.15 -4.26
CA VAL A 18 2.39 -21.06 -4.15
C VAL A 18 1.95 -19.59 -4.19
N PRO A 19 1.29 -19.14 -5.27
CA PRO A 19 0.71 -17.80 -5.35
C PRO A 19 -0.58 -17.79 -4.50
N GLY A 20 -0.40 -17.73 -3.19
CA GLY A 20 -1.48 -17.86 -2.21
C GLY A 20 -1.03 -17.65 -0.76
N LEU A 21 0.26 -17.81 -0.48
CA LEU A 21 0.89 -17.42 0.79
C LEU A 21 1.37 -15.95 0.82
N GLY A 22 1.16 -15.19 -0.26
CA GLY A 22 1.52 -13.79 -0.33
C GLY A 22 0.53 -12.89 0.43
N LEU A 23 1.03 -11.79 0.99
CA LEU A 23 0.18 -10.74 1.53
C LEU A 23 -0.81 -10.26 0.46
N PRO A 24 -2.08 -9.97 0.81
CA PRO A 24 -3.03 -9.35 -0.11
C PRO A 24 -2.41 -8.11 -0.78
N ARG A 25 -2.64 -7.94 -2.09
CA ARG A 25 -2.02 -6.86 -2.89
C ARG A 25 -2.26 -5.46 -2.31
N ASP A 26 -3.42 -5.26 -1.68
CA ASP A 26 -3.79 -4.02 -1.00
C ASP A 26 -3.02 -3.85 0.32
N THR A 27 -2.83 -4.93 1.08
CA THR A 27 -1.95 -4.92 2.27
C THR A 27 -0.50 -4.67 1.90
N GLN A 28 0.03 -5.33 0.86
CA GLN A 28 1.39 -5.08 0.39
C GLN A 28 1.58 -3.61 0.00
N ARG A 29 0.62 -3.03 -0.74
CA ARG A 29 0.66 -1.61 -1.10
C ARG A 29 0.66 -0.69 0.12
N CYS A 30 -0.13 -1.02 1.14
CA CYS A 30 -0.13 -0.25 2.38
C CYS A 30 1.27 -0.21 3.01
N LEU A 31 1.94 -1.36 3.08
CA LEU A 31 3.28 -1.48 3.62
C LEU A 31 4.35 -0.77 2.76
N GLU A 32 4.20 -0.78 1.43
CA GLU A 32 5.08 -0.02 0.50
C GLU A 32 5.05 1.49 0.77
N HIS A 33 3.95 2.01 1.32
CA HIS A 33 3.80 3.40 1.75
C HIS A 33 4.05 3.61 3.25
N HIS A 34 4.76 2.68 3.90
CA HIS A 34 5.04 2.69 5.34
C HIS A 34 3.78 2.75 6.22
N GLY A 35 2.63 2.37 5.67
CA GLY A 35 1.37 2.31 6.39
C GLY A 35 1.18 0.98 7.11
N TYR A 36 0.20 0.95 8.01
CA TYR A 36 -0.24 -0.26 8.68
C TYR A 36 -1.74 -0.50 8.52
N CYS A 37 -2.16 -1.75 8.68
CA CYS A 37 -3.56 -2.14 8.59
C CYS A 37 -4.29 -1.94 9.91
N PHE A 38 -5.23 -1.01 9.93
CA PHE A 38 -6.10 -0.77 11.08
C PHE A 38 -7.50 -1.37 10.87
N HIS A 39 -8.05 -1.95 11.92
CA HIS A 39 -9.31 -2.68 11.84
C HIS A 39 -10.54 -1.77 11.79
N LEU A 40 -10.42 -0.51 12.23
CA LEU A 40 -11.47 0.49 12.15
C LEU A 40 -11.39 1.27 10.84
N LYS A 41 -12.50 1.95 10.50
CA LYS A 41 -12.58 2.80 9.31
C LYS A 41 -11.74 4.08 9.44
N SER A 42 -11.69 4.65 10.65
CA SER A 42 -10.93 5.87 10.96
C SER A 42 -9.59 5.51 11.58
N CYS A 43 -8.52 6.15 11.08
CA CYS A 43 -7.19 6.04 11.67
C CYS A 43 -7.11 6.91 12.94
N PRO A 44 -6.40 6.44 13.98
CA PRO A 44 -6.12 7.29 15.14
C PRO A 44 -5.10 8.36 14.76
N GLU A 45 -5.15 9.52 15.41
CA GLU A 45 -4.07 10.51 15.28
C GLU A 45 -2.73 9.90 15.79
N PRO A 46 -1.59 10.24 15.14
CA PRO A 46 -1.41 11.18 14.03
C PRO A 46 -1.43 10.52 12.64
N PHE A 47 -2.22 9.47 12.43
CA PHE A 47 -2.28 8.74 11.16
C PHE A 47 -3.50 9.11 10.33
N ALA A 48 -3.33 9.20 9.02
CA ALA A 48 -4.43 9.44 8.08
C ALA A 48 -4.82 8.18 7.30
N ALA A 49 -6.09 8.14 6.91
CA ALA A 49 -6.62 7.08 6.08
C ALA A 49 -6.14 7.26 4.63
N PHE A 50 -5.26 6.37 4.18
CA PHE A 50 -4.69 6.43 2.84
C PHE A 50 -5.41 5.54 1.83
N GLY A 51 -5.98 4.43 2.31
CA GLY A 51 -6.62 3.45 1.46
C GLY A 51 -7.19 2.29 2.25
N SER A 52 -7.23 1.12 1.64
CA SER A 52 -7.75 -0.09 2.29
C SER A 52 -6.76 -1.24 2.19
N CYS A 53 -6.90 -2.21 3.09
CA CYS A 53 -6.08 -3.40 3.10
C CYS A 53 -6.88 -4.63 3.59
N TYR A 54 -6.24 -5.79 3.60
CA TYR A 54 -6.85 -7.08 3.95
C TYR A 54 -8.12 -7.36 3.13
N ARG A 55 -7.99 -7.32 1.80
CA ARG A 55 -9.10 -7.45 0.84
C ARG A 55 -10.17 -6.38 1.05
N ARG A 56 -9.74 -5.14 1.25
CA ARG A 56 -10.58 -3.95 1.51
C ARG A 56 -11.44 -4.01 2.77
N ARG A 57 -11.15 -4.91 3.70
CA ARG A 57 -11.91 -5.05 4.96
C ARG A 57 -11.40 -4.15 6.08
N ARG A 58 -10.20 -3.60 5.90
CA ARG A 58 -9.48 -2.77 6.87
C ARG A 58 -8.99 -1.49 6.21
N THR A 59 -8.70 -0.48 7.02
CA THR A 59 -8.14 0.79 6.55
C THR A 59 -6.62 0.72 6.57
N CYS A 60 -5.99 1.25 5.52
CA CYS A 60 -4.56 1.52 5.53
C CYS A 60 -4.31 2.89 6.15
N CYS A 61 -3.58 2.93 7.25
CA CYS A 61 -3.24 4.14 7.99
C CYS A 61 -1.75 4.47 7.77
N VAL A 62 -1.46 5.70 7.35
CA VAL A 62 -0.10 6.20 7.11
C VAL A 62 0.22 7.35 8.06
N ASP A 63 1.47 7.46 8.47
CA ASP A 63 1.93 8.48 9.40
C ASP A 63 2.06 9.84 8.69
N THR A 64 1.25 10.82 9.09
CA THR A 64 1.27 12.16 8.49
C THR A 64 2.16 13.16 9.24
N THR A 65 2.85 12.75 10.31
CA THR A 65 3.86 13.61 10.96
C THR A 65 5.19 13.62 10.20
N SER A 66 5.39 12.64 9.33
CA SER A 66 6.49 12.59 8.39
C SER A 66 6.22 13.46 7.15
N ASN A 67 7.20 13.64 6.26
CA ASN A 67 7.04 14.37 4.99
C ASN A 67 6.05 13.70 3.99
N PHE A 68 5.31 12.66 4.41
CA PHE A 68 4.40 11.88 3.59
C PHE A 68 2.95 12.32 3.81
N HIS A 69 2.58 13.48 3.25
CA HIS A 69 1.20 13.97 3.28
C HIS A 69 0.31 13.16 2.32
N VAL A 70 -0.93 12.87 2.74
CA VAL A 70 -1.93 12.27 1.85
C VAL A 70 -2.48 13.36 0.93
N CYS A 71 -2.40 13.13 -0.39
CA CYS A 71 -2.78 14.14 -1.40
C CYS A 71 -4.17 14.76 -1.17
N GLN A 72 -5.13 13.93 -0.74
CA GLN A 72 -6.52 14.33 -0.53
C GLN A 72 -6.71 15.23 0.70
N ASP A 73 -5.89 15.06 1.74
CA ASP A 73 -5.98 15.87 2.96
C ASP A 73 -5.50 17.30 2.69
N GLU A 74 -4.56 17.47 1.76
CA GLU A 74 -4.07 18.77 1.27
C GLU A 74 -4.95 19.39 0.18
N GLY A 75 -6.13 18.81 -0.11
CA GLY A 75 -7.06 19.29 -1.13
C GLY A 75 -6.69 18.94 -2.58
N GLY A 76 -5.68 18.09 -2.79
CA GLY A 76 -5.26 17.61 -4.09
C GLY A 76 -6.09 16.45 -4.63
N HIS A 77 -5.95 16.20 -5.93
CA HIS A 77 -6.58 15.11 -6.66
C HIS A 77 -5.54 14.10 -7.15
N CYS A 78 -5.72 12.83 -6.78
CA CYS A 78 -4.93 11.75 -7.35
C CYS A 78 -5.40 11.45 -8.77
N VAL A 79 -4.51 11.59 -9.75
CA VAL A 79 -4.80 11.39 -11.17
C VAL A 79 -3.89 10.34 -11.81
N SER A 80 -4.42 9.64 -12.82
CA SER A 80 -3.63 8.75 -13.68
C SER A 80 -2.56 9.55 -14.43
N PRO A 81 -1.39 8.97 -14.73
CA PRO A 81 -0.36 9.64 -15.54
C PRO A 81 -0.83 10.06 -16.94
N GLU A 82 -1.92 9.49 -17.44
CA GLU A 82 -2.56 9.86 -18.71
C GLU A 82 -3.37 11.18 -18.62
N ILE A 83 -3.76 11.60 -17.42
CA ILE A 83 -4.52 12.83 -17.21
C ILE A 83 -3.54 13.99 -17.12
N ARG A 84 -3.78 15.03 -17.92
CA ARG A 84 -3.00 16.25 -17.88
C ARG A 84 -3.26 16.98 -16.55
N CYS A 85 -2.23 17.10 -15.73
CA CYS A 85 -2.25 17.92 -14.53
C CYS A 85 -1.69 19.30 -14.84
N LEU A 86 -2.42 20.37 -14.54
CA LEU A 86 -1.95 21.74 -14.75
C LEU A 86 -0.91 22.16 -13.69
N GLN A 87 -1.07 21.66 -12.48
CA GLN A 87 -0.17 21.96 -11.36
C GLN A 87 0.00 20.74 -10.45
N GLU A 88 1.15 20.05 -10.60
CA GLU A 88 1.53 18.93 -9.74
C GLU A 88 1.80 19.42 -8.30
N GLN A 89 1.50 18.58 -7.33
CA GLN A 89 1.70 18.84 -5.90
C GLN A 89 2.40 17.62 -5.28
N GLU A 90 3.16 17.84 -4.19
CA GLU A 90 3.66 16.74 -3.38
C GLU A 90 2.51 16.09 -2.61
N GLY A 91 2.47 14.76 -2.59
CA GLY A 91 1.46 14.02 -1.87
C GLY A 91 1.39 12.57 -2.30
N LEU A 92 1.05 11.69 -1.36
CA LEU A 92 0.87 10.28 -1.62
C LEU A 92 -0.49 10.01 -2.26
N CYS A 93 -0.49 9.11 -3.25
CA CYS A 93 -1.70 8.60 -3.89
C CYS A 93 -1.82 7.07 -3.73
N PRO A 94 -3.03 6.56 -3.40
CA PRO A 94 -3.24 5.14 -3.08
C PRO A 94 -3.06 4.18 -4.27
N ARG A 95 -2.93 4.70 -5.48
CA ARG A 95 -2.69 3.91 -6.68
C ARG A 95 -1.25 4.12 -7.14
N ARG A 96 -0.54 3.03 -7.34
CA ARG A 96 0.84 3.06 -7.83
C ARG A 96 0.91 3.80 -9.17
N GLY A 97 1.85 4.73 -9.28
CA GLY A 97 2.09 5.53 -10.48
C GLY A 97 1.12 6.71 -10.68
N TRP A 98 0.14 6.89 -9.80
CA TRP A 98 -0.71 8.07 -9.81
C TRP A 98 0.02 9.24 -9.17
N LYS A 99 -0.26 10.45 -9.67
CA LYS A 99 0.34 11.69 -9.19
C LYS A 99 -0.68 12.52 -8.43
N CYS A 100 -0.22 13.31 -7.46
CA CYS A 100 -1.04 14.29 -6.78
C CYS A 100 -1.10 15.59 -7.60
N CYS A 101 -2.31 16.07 -7.85
CA CYS A 101 -2.57 17.22 -8.69
C CYS A 101 -3.45 18.24 -7.97
N SER A 102 -2.98 19.47 -7.84
CA SER A 102 -3.77 20.55 -7.19
C SER A 102 -4.79 21.19 -8.15
N LYS A 103 -4.52 21.15 -9.46
CA LYS A 103 -5.40 21.66 -10.52
C LYS A 103 -5.38 20.73 -11.72
N VAL A 104 -6.52 20.09 -11.98
CA VAL A 104 -6.75 19.22 -13.14
C VAL A 104 -7.28 20.05 -14.30
#